data_AF-S4P1E2-F1
#
_entry.id   AF-S4P1E2-F1
#
_cell.length_a   1.000
_cell.length_b   1.000
_cell.length_c   1.000
_cell.angle_alpha   90.00
_cell.angle_beta   90.00
_cell.angle_gamma   90.00
#
_symmetry.space_group_name_H-M   'P 1'
#
loop_
_entity.id
_entity.type
_entity.pdbx_description
1 polymer ?
#
loop_
_entity_poly.entity_id
_entity_poly.type
_entity_poly.pdbx_seq_one_letter_code
_entity_poly.pdbx_strand_id
1 'polypeptide(L)'
;MEMFPSYSESDFGEFKPPTLEQRKIKAPTNKPKYLISSEDVSLIYKWHSNFVRNMTNAEWLPSPKKLVGNDVLSPLLLRYPTFSSVIQEAWEALDANFEGRISPSFLVIVSHIKAKVDGSDATNQKPDFYRSAWVSETKECVPLLNKVKESTNELLDQWPDFPTLKDIIIIVDRILSFPITSPVSR
;
A
#
# COMPACT_ATOMS: atom_id res chain seq x y z
N MET A 1 16.57 -6.02 -11.12
CA MET A 1 15.26 -6.12 -10.44
C MET A 1 14.98 -7.59 -10.25
N GLU A 2 14.66 -8.02 -9.03
CA GLU A 2 14.14 -9.37 -8.77
C GLU A 2 12.77 -9.49 -9.46
N MET A 3 12.55 -10.56 -10.24
CA MET A 3 11.26 -10.77 -10.91
C MET A 3 10.15 -11.15 -9.94
N PHE A 4 10.49 -11.82 -8.83
CA PHE A 4 9.56 -12.26 -7.81
C PHE A 4 10.09 -11.87 -6.42
N PRO A 5 9.43 -10.96 -5.70
CA PRO A 5 9.81 -10.62 -4.34
C PRO A 5 9.56 -11.83 -3.42
N SER A 6 10.53 -12.18 -2.57
CA SER A 6 10.41 -13.26 -1.58
C SER A 6 10.61 -12.70 -0.17
N TYR A 7 9.60 -12.93 0.68
CA TYR A 7 9.59 -12.53 2.10
C TYR A 7 9.72 -13.73 3.04
N SER A 8 9.69 -14.93 2.48
CA SER A 8 9.63 -16.19 3.23
C SER A 8 10.80 -16.39 4.21
N GLU A 9 11.99 -15.88 3.90
CA GLU A 9 13.12 -15.94 4.82
C GLU A 9 13.06 -14.90 5.95
N SER A 10 12.57 -13.68 5.67
CA SER A 10 12.46 -12.63 6.69
C SER A 10 11.32 -12.93 7.67
N ASP A 11 10.23 -13.49 7.17
CA ASP A 11 8.99 -13.60 7.92
C ASP A 11 8.74 -14.97 8.51
N PHE A 12 9.37 -16.05 8.01
CA PHE A 12 9.13 -17.42 8.50
C PHE A 12 10.41 -18.27 8.49
N GLY A 13 11.59 -17.63 8.51
CA GLY A 13 12.87 -18.31 8.37
C GLY A 13 13.16 -19.32 9.49
N GLU A 14 12.59 -19.15 10.68
CA GLU A 14 12.75 -20.05 11.82
C GLU A 14 11.97 -21.38 11.69
N PHE A 15 10.91 -21.39 10.90
CA PHE A 15 10.08 -22.59 10.68
C PHE A 15 10.62 -23.46 9.53
N LYS A 16 11.63 -22.96 8.80
CA LYS A 16 12.24 -23.72 7.71
C LYS A 16 13.26 -24.73 8.24
N PRO A 17 13.30 -25.94 7.66
CA PRO A 17 14.39 -26.86 7.96
C PRO A 17 15.73 -26.24 7.51
N PRO A 18 16.84 -26.57 8.19
CA PRO A 18 18.16 -26.10 7.79
C PRO A 18 18.48 -26.55 6.36
N THR A 19 18.77 -25.59 5.48
CA THR A 19 19.17 -25.85 4.09
C THR A 19 20.69 -25.75 3.94
N LEU A 20 21.25 -26.48 2.97
CA LEU A 20 22.68 -26.41 2.61
C LEU A 20 23.06 -25.11 1.88
N GLU A 21 22.07 -24.30 1.49
CA GLU A 21 22.26 -23.03 0.80
C GLU A 21 22.86 -21.98 1.74
N GLN A 22 24.01 -21.42 1.37
CA GLN A 22 24.66 -20.36 2.13
C GLN A 22 23.79 -19.09 2.09
N ARG A 23 23.36 -18.61 3.27
CA ARG A 23 22.70 -17.30 3.41
C ARG A 23 23.60 -16.22 2.81
N LYS A 24 23.20 -15.66 1.66
CA LYS A 24 23.83 -14.46 1.10
C LYS A 24 23.50 -13.30 2.04
N ILE A 25 24.46 -12.96 2.91
CA ILE A 25 24.40 -11.75 3.71
C ILE A 25 24.37 -10.59 2.71
N LYS A 26 23.19 -9.97 2.51
CA LYS A 26 23.07 -8.78 1.67
C LYS A 26 23.86 -7.67 2.38
N ALA A 27 25.06 -7.37 1.86
CA ALA A 27 25.86 -6.26 2.35
C ALA A 27 25.04 -4.96 2.25
N PRO A 28 25.09 -4.08 3.27
CA PRO A 28 24.37 -2.82 3.23
C PRO A 28 24.90 -2.00 2.06
N THR A 29 24.07 -1.85 1.02
CA THR A 29 24.39 -1.03 -0.13
C THR A 29 24.09 0.41 0.25
N ASN A 30 25.11 1.15 0.69
CA ASN A 30 25.07 2.60 0.85
C ASN A 30 24.97 3.25 -0.54
N LYS A 31 23.78 3.21 -1.14
CA LYS A 31 23.48 4.01 -2.32
C LYS A 31 23.31 5.47 -1.87
N PRO A 32 23.88 6.45 -2.59
CA PRO A 32 23.64 7.84 -2.29
C PRO A 32 22.13 8.13 -2.32
N LYS A 33 21.63 8.74 -1.24
CA LYS A 33 20.25 9.25 -1.18
C LYS A 33 20.21 10.53 -2.02
N TYR A 34 19.75 10.41 -3.26
CA TYR A 34 19.43 11.57 -4.09
C TYR A 34 18.16 12.24 -3.56
N LEU A 35 18.10 13.58 -3.69
CA LEU A 35 16.89 14.36 -3.37
C LEU A 35 15.73 14.04 -4.34
N ILE A 36 16.05 13.67 -5.58
CA ILE A 36 15.10 13.27 -6.61
C ILE A 36 15.37 11.80 -6.95
N SER A 37 14.38 10.95 -6.73
CA SER A 37 14.43 9.52 -7.04
C SER A 37 14.14 9.24 -8.53
N SER A 38 14.40 8.01 -8.97
CA SER A 38 14.05 7.56 -10.33
C SER A 38 12.52 7.63 -10.59
N GLU A 39 11.73 7.32 -9.56
CA GLU A 39 10.27 7.49 -9.58
C GLU A 39 9.88 8.95 -9.79
N ASP A 40 10.53 9.89 -9.10
CA ASP A 40 10.26 11.32 -9.24
C ASP A 40 10.56 11.82 -10.65
N VAL A 41 11.71 11.42 -11.23
CA VAL A 41 12.06 11.74 -12.63
C VAL A 41 11.01 11.19 -13.60
N SER A 42 10.54 9.96 -13.37
CA SER A 42 9.51 9.33 -14.20
C SER A 42 8.17 10.08 -14.11
N LEU A 43 7.83 10.56 -12.92
CA LEU A 43 6.63 11.37 -12.69
C LEU A 43 6.73 12.73 -13.40
N ILE A 44 7.87 13.43 -13.27
CA ILE A 44 8.13 14.69 -13.96
C ILE A 44 8.02 14.51 -15.47
N TYR A 45 8.66 13.47 -16.02
CA TYR A 45 8.57 13.13 -17.43
C TYR A 45 7.11 12.91 -17.86
N LYS A 46 6.34 12.14 -17.08
CA LYS A 46 4.93 11.86 -17.38
C LYS A 46 4.10 13.14 -17.38
N TRP A 47 4.28 14.04 -16.41
CA TRP A 47 3.57 15.31 -16.37
C TRP A 47 3.93 16.21 -17.55
N HIS A 48 5.23 16.41 -17.81
CA HIS A 48 5.70 17.24 -18.90
C HIS A 48 5.24 16.71 -20.26
N SER A 49 5.39 15.41 -20.50
CA SER A 49 4.94 14.76 -21.74
C SER A 49 3.43 14.88 -21.95
N ASN A 50 2.63 14.68 -20.90
CA ASN A 50 1.18 14.89 -20.98
C ASN A 50 0.83 16.36 -21.24
N PHE A 51 1.48 17.29 -20.55
CA PHE A 51 1.23 18.72 -20.73
C PHE A 51 1.52 19.16 -22.16
N VAL A 52 2.73 18.88 -22.67
CA VAL A 52 3.13 19.24 -24.04
C VAL A 52 2.20 18.57 -25.07
N ARG A 53 1.90 17.27 -24.92
CA ARG A 53 1.00 16.58 -25.87
C ARG A 53 -0.42 17.14 -25.90
N ASN A 54 -0.92 17.66 -24.79
CA ASN A 54 -2.29 18.15 -24.70
C ASN A 54 -2.42 19.66 -24.96
N MET A 55 -1.34 20.43 -24.78
CA MET A 55 -1.35 21.90 -24.89
C MET A 55 -0.66 22.43 -26.16
N THR A 56 0.02 21.58 -26.92
CA THR A 56 0.66 21.98 -28.19
C THR A 56 -0.14 21.43 -29.37
N ASN A 57 -0.37 22.28 -30.37
CA ASN A 57 -0.98 21.89 -31.64
C ASN A 57 0.07 22.03 -32.76
N ALA A 58 0.23 20.99 -33.57
CA ALA A 58 1.05 21.02 -34.77
C ALA A 58 0.44 20.08 -35.81
N GLU A 59 0.58 20.39 -37.09
CA GLU A 59 -0.01 19.61 -38.19
C GLU A 59 0.46 18.15 -38.24
N TRP A 60 1.66 17.88 -37.74
CA TRP A 60 2.27 16.55 -37.71
C TRP A 60 2.04 15.80 -36.38
N LEU A 61 1.37 16.42 -35.40
CA LEU A 61 1.02 15.78 -34.13
C LEU A 61 -0.42 15.22 -34.18
N PRO A 62 -0.67 14.08 -33.51
CA PRO A 62 -2.04 13.59 -33.33
C PRO A 62 -2.90 14.65 -32.64
N SER A 63 -4.16 14.78 -33.06
CA SER A 63 -5.10 15.73 -32.44
C SER A 63 -5.13 15.55 -30.92
N PRO A 64 -5.04 16.64 -30.14
CA PRO A 64 -5.02 16.56 -28.69
C PRO A 64 -6.27 15.84 -28.19
N LYS A 65 -6.08 14.93 -27.22
CA LYS A 65 -7.22 14.29 -26.56
C LYS A 65 -8.05 15.40 -25.91
N LYS A 66 -9.37 15.40 -26.13
CA LYS A 66 -10.26 16.30 -25.37
C LYS A 66 -9.99 16.07 -23.89
N LEU A 67 -9.55 17.10 -23.19
CA LEU A 67 -9.41 17.06 -21.73
C LEU A 67 -10.80 16.82 -21.16
N VAL A 68 -11.09 15.57 -20.78
CA VAL A 68 -12.32 15.24 -20.06
C VAL A 68 -12.10 15.75 -18.64
N GLY A 69 -12.61 16.96 -18.34
CA GLY A 69 -12.41 17.66 -17.07
C GLY A 69 -13.11 17.06 -15.86
N ASN A 70 -13.35 15.74 -15.83
CA ASN A 70 -14.20 15.11 -14.82
C ASN A 70 -13.41 14.50 -13.64
N ASP A 71 -12.08 14.46 -13.69
CA ASP A 71 -11.28 13.93 -12.57
C ASP A 71 -10.95 15.02 -11.55
N VAL A 72 -11.91 15.28 -10.66
CA VAL A 72 -11.74 16.19 -9.52
C VAL A 72 -11.14 15.51 -8.28
N LEU A 73 -11.13 14.17 -8.24
CA LEU A 73 -10.66 13.39 -7.10
C LEU A 73 -9.14 13.24 -7.07
N SER A 74 -8.50 12.93 -8.20
CA SER A 74 -7.04 12.77 -8.22
C SER A 74 -6.28 14.03 -7.75
N PRO A 75 -6.66 15.25 -8.18
CA PRO A 75 -6.03 16.47 -7.66
C PRO A 75 -6.29 16.68 -6.15
N LEU A 76 -7.45 16.28 -5.63
CA LEU A 76 -7.77 16.38 -4.21
C LEU A 76 -6.89 15.42 -3.38
N LEU A 77 -6.79 14.15 -3.81
CA LEU A 77 -5.97 13.14 -3.15
C LEU A 77 -4.49 13.52 -3.13
N LEU A 78 -3.97 14.13 -4.20
CA LEU A 78 -2.58 14.56 -4.27
C LEU A 78 -2.26 15.71 -3.29
N ARG A 79 -3.21 16.61 -3.04
CA ARG A 79 -3.00 17.76 -2.16
C ARG A 79 -2.92 17.38 -0.69
N TYR A 80 -3.57 16.29 -0.29
CA TYR A 80 -3.73 15.95 1.12
C TYR A 80 -2.40 15.58 1.82
N PRO A 81 -1.52 14.75 1.24
CA PRO A 81 -0.19 14.49 1.81
C PRO A 81 0.69 15.74 1.90
N THR A 82 0.66 16.59 0.87
CA THR A 82 1.39 17.86 0.86
C THR A 82 0.87 18.80 1.95
N PHE A 83 -0.45 18.93 2.06
CA PHE A 83 -1.09 19.74 3.09
C PHE A 83 -0.78 19.20 4.49
N SER A 84 -0.87 17.89 4.70
CA SER A 84 -0.52 17.23 5.96
C SER A 84 0.92 17.52 6.39
N SER A 85 1.86 17.52 5.44
CA SER A 85 3.27 17.84 5.74
C SER A 85 3.46 19.32 6.11
N VAL A 86 2.74 20.23 5.46
CA VAL A 86 2.81 21.68 5.75
C VAL A 86 2.14 22.02 7.09
N ILE A 87 1.00 21.38 7.40
CA ILE A 87 0.21 21.74 8.57
C ILE A 87 0.81 21.26 9.89
N GLN A 88 1.69 20.24 9.85
CA GLN A 88 2.46 19.80 11.01
C GLN A 88 3.24 20.95 11.67
N GLU A 89 3.71 21.91 10.85
CA GLU A 89 4.46 23.09 11.31
C GLU A 89 3.61 24.36 11.44
N ALA A 90 2.30 24.28 11.15
CA ALA A 90 1.41 25.44 11.06
C ALA A 90 0.04 25.20 11.73
N TRP A 91 0.01 24.42 12.81
CA TRP A 91 -1.22 24.07 13.52
C TRP A 91 -1.99 25.30 14.04
N GLU A 92 -1.29 26.37 14.39
CA GLU A 92 -1.87 27.63 14.87
C GLU A 92 -2.75 28.32 13.82
N ALA A 93 -2.58 27.97 12.54
CA ALA A 93 -3.40 28.49 11.44
C ALA A 93 -4.73 27.72 11.26
N LEU A 94 -4.97 26.64 12.03
CA LEU A 94 -6.20 25.88 12.00
C LEU A 94 -7.22 26.50 12.97
N ASP A 95 -8.31 27.03 12.44
CA ASP A 95 -9.45 27.51 13.21
C ASP A 95 -10.74 26.72 12.88
N ALA A 96 -11.80 26.97 13.65
CA ALA A 96 -13.10 26.33 13.42
C ALA A 96 -13.70 26.68 12.04
N ASN A 97 -13.35 27.83 11.46
CA ASN A 97 -13.80 28.20 10.12
C ASN A 97 -13.14 27.32 9.05
N PHE A 98 -11.83 27.11 9.17
CA PHE A 98 -11.04 26.24 8.33
C PHE A 98 -11.51 24.79 8.43
N GLU A 99 -11.77 24.30 9.65
CA GLU A 99 -12.36 22.98 9.88
C GLU A 99 -13.67 22.83 9.09
N GLY A 100 -14.62 23.75 9.26
CA GLY A 100 -15.89 23.71 8.55
C GLY A 100 -15.77 23.68 7.02
N ARG A 101 -14.70 24.25 6.46
CA ARG A 101 -14.40 24.21 5.02
C ARG A 101 -13.75 22.91 4.58
N ILE A 102 -12.89 22.32 5.40
CA ILE A 102 -12.13 21.11 5.03
C ILE A 102 -12.94 19.81 5.26
N SER A 103 -13.85 19.77 6.24
CA SER A 103 -14.60 18.56 6.59
C SER A 103 -15.33 17.90 5.42
N PRO A 104 -16.01 18.62 4.51
CA PRO A 104 -16.64 18.01 3.34
C PRO A 104 -15.62 17.31 2.42
N SER A 105 -14.43 17.90 2.24
CA SER A 105 -13.37 17.29 1.44
C SER A 105 -12.81 16.02 2.10
N PHE A 106 -12.75 16.00 3.43
CA PHE A 106 -12.35 14.83 4.19
C PHE A 106 -13.35 13.68 4.02
N LEU A 107 -14.67 13.96 4.06
CA LEU A 107 -15.70 12.95 3.81
C LEU A 107 -15.55 12.30 2.42
N VAL A 108 -15.23 13.09 1.40
CA VAL A 108 -14.97 12.58 0.04
C VAL A 108 -13.74 11.65 0.05
N ILE A 109 -12.65 12.04 0.70
CA ILE A 109 -11.44 11.21 0.82
C ILE A 109 -11.74 9.91 1.57
N VAL A 110 -12.46 9.98 2.69
CA VAL A 110 -12.88 8.80 3.46
C VAL A 110 -13.76 7.88 2.61
N SER A 111 -14.71 8.42 1.85
CA SER A 111 -15.54 7.61 0.94
C SER A 111 -14.71 6.92 -0.14
N HIS A 112 -13.68 7.59 -0.66
CA HIS A 112 -12.79 7.02 -1.67
C HIS A 112 -11.91 5.91 -1.08
N ILE A 113 -11.36 6.12 0.12
CA ILE A 113 -10.61 5.09 0.86
C ILE A 113 -11.51 3.89 1.14
N LYS A 114 -12.73 4.12 1.62
CA LYS A 114 -13.72 3.07 1.87
C LYS A 114 -14.01 2.28 0.60
N ALA A 115 -14.25 2.94 -0.54
CA ALA A 115 -14.49 2.27 -1.82
C ALA A 115 -13.31 1.37 -2.24
N LYS A 116 -12.06 1.81 -2.02
CA LYS A 116 -10.86 1.00 -2.27
C LYS A 116 -10.75 -0.20 -1.34
N VAL A 117 -11.01 -0.02 -0.05
CA VAL A 117 -11.01 -1.10 0.95
C VAL A 117 -12.13 -2.11 0.68
N ASP A 118 -13.27 -1.64 0.19
CA ASP A 118 -14.41 -2.47 -0.18
C ASP A 118 -14.28 -3.12 -1.56
N GLY A 119 -13.29 -2.70 -2.37
CA GLY A 119 -13.12 -3.19 -3.74
C GLY A 119 -14.22 -2.75 -4.70
N SER A 120 -15.00 -1.73 -4.33
CA SER A 120 -16.05 -1.16 -5.17
C SER A 120 -15.53 -0.14 -6.18
N ASP A 121 -14.23 0.15 -6.16
CA ASP A 121 -13.59 1.07 -7.11
C ASP A 121 -13.54 0.40 -8.50
N ALA A 122 -14.16 1.03 -9.50
CA ALA A 122 -14.41 0.47 -10.83
C ALA A 122 -13.15 0.44 -11.73
N THR A 123 -11.98 0.10 -11.16
CA THR A 123 -10.78 -0.12 -11.96
C THR A 123 -10.83 -1.51 -12.55
N ASN A 124 -11.12 -1.61 -13.85
CA ASN A 124 -11.11 -2.86 -14.65
C ASN A 124 -9.74 -3.56 -14.74
N GLN A 125 -8.77 -3.21 -13.88
CA GLN A 125 -7.44 -3.81 -13.86
C GLN A 125 -7.36 -4.84 -12.73
N LYS A 126 -7.08 -6.09 -13.10
CA LYS A 126 -6.80 -7.15 -12.15
C LYS A 126 -5.54 -6.78 -11.34
N PRO A 127 -5.57 -6.83 -10.00
CA PRO A 127 -4.41 -6.50 -9.18
C PRO A 127 -3.24 -7.47 -9.45
N ASP A 128 -2.02 -6.94 -9.47
CA ASP A 128 -0.80 -7.75 -9.56
C ASP A 128 -0.56 -8.48 -8.23
N PHE A 129 -0.68 -9.80 -8.22
CA PHE A 129 -0.55 -10.65 -7.04
C PHE A 129 0.77 -10.42 -6.26
N TYR A 130 1.87 -10.16 -6.95
CA TYR A 130 3.20 -10.06 -6.33
C TYR A 130 3.49 -8.70 -5.70
N ARG A 131 2.69 -7.68 -6.02
CA ARG A 131 2.97 -6.28 -5.68
C ARG A 131 1.80 -5.54 -5.07
N SER A 132 0.57 -5.93 -5.44
CA SER A 132 -0.65 -5.35 -4.92
C SER A 132 -1.03 -5.98 -3.59
N ALA A 133 -1.54 -5.16 -2.69
CA ALA A 133 -2.09 -5.62 -1.43
C ALA A 133 -3.48 -6.27 -1.54
N TRP A 134 -4.20 -6.00 -2.63
CA TRP A 134 -5.57 -6.50 -2.87
C TRP A 134 -6.45 -6.50 -1.61
N VAL A 135 -6.55 -5.33 -0.97
CA VAL A 135 -7.13 -5.14 0.37
C VAL A 135 -8.53 -5.74 0.51
N SER A 136 -9.36 -5.64 -0.52
CA SER A 136 -10.73 -6.18 -0.51
C SER A 136 -10.78 -7.70 -0.33
N GLU A 137 -9.76 -8.42 -0.77
CA GLU A 137 -9.64 -9.88 -0.60
C GLU A 137 -8.97 -10.20 0.73
N THR A 138 -7.84 -9.57 1.04
CA THR A 138 -7.06 -9.85 2.25
C THR A 138 -7.82 -9.56 3.54
N LYS A 139 -8.75 -8.59 3.55
CA LYS A 139 -9.57 -8.29 4.73
C LYS A 139 -10.47 -9.48 5.12
N GLU A 140 -10.90 -10.30 4.16
CA GLU A 140 -11.75 -11.47 4.42
C GLU A 140 -10.99 -12.57 5.18
N CYS A 141 -9.65 -12.57 5.11
CA CYS A 141 -8.81 -13.48 5.88
C CYS A 141 -8.76 -13.13 7.38
N VAL A 142 -8.95 -11.86 7.76
CA VAL A 142 -8.83 -11.40 9.15
C VAL A 142 -9.79 -12.14 10.11
N PRO A 143 -11.10 -12.24 9.87
CA PRO A 143 -12.00 -12.99 10.76
C PRO A 143 -11.64 -14.48 10.80
N LEU A 144 -11.16 -15.06 9.70
CA LEU A 144 -10.73 -16.46 9.65
C LEU A 144 -9.50 -16.70 10.53
N LEU A 145 -8.49 -15.83 10.44
CA LEU A 145 -7.29 -15.89 11.26
C LEU A 145 -7.59 -15.72 12.75
N ASN A 146 -8.48 -14.79 13.11
CA ASN A 146 -8.93 -14.63 14.50
C ASN A 146 -9.63 -15.89 15.02
N LYS A 147 -10.48 -16.52 14.21
CA LYS A 147 -11.14 -17.78 14.58
C LYS A 147 -10.12 -18.91 14.76
N VAL A 148 -9.13 -19.03 13.87
CA VAL A 148 -8.04 -20.01 14.01
C VAL A 148 -7.29 -19.77 15.32
N LYS A 149 -6.96 -18.51 15.64
CA LYS A 149 -6.29 -18.14 16.89
C LYS A 149 -7.10 -18.55 18.12
N GLU A 150 -8.40 -18.25 18.13
CA GLU A 150 -9.31 -18.60 19.23
C GLU A 150 -9.37 -20.12 19.43
N SER A 151 -9.69 -20.89 18.38
CA SER A 151 -9.75 -22.36 18.47
C SER A 151 -8.40 -22.99 18.83
N THR A 152 -7.29 -22.39 18.41
CA THR A 152 -5.94 -22.87 18.78
C THR A 152 -5.66 -22.64 20.27
N ASN A 153 -6.11 -21.51 20.84
CA ASN A 153 -5.99 -21.26 22.28
C ASN A 153 -6.82 -22.24 23.10
N GLU A 154 -8.06 -22.55 22.69
CA GLU A 154 -8.89 -23.56 23.36
C GLU A 154 -8.25 -24.96 23.38
N LEU A 155 -7.51 -25.30 22.32
CA LEU A 155 -6.73 -26.54 22.27
C LEU A 155 -5.47 -26.46 23.14
N LEU A 156 -4.84 -25.29 23.21
CA LEU A 156 -3.65 -25.08 24.03
C LEU A 156 -3.97 -25.12 25.54
N ASP A 157 -5.18 -24.73 25.94
CA ASP A 157 -5.66 -24.88 27.32
C ASP A 157 -5.72 -26.35 27.75
N GLN A 158 -6.00 -27.25 26.81
CA GLN A 158 -6.01 -28.70 27.06
C GLN A 158 -4.62 -29.34 26.91
N TRP A 159 -3.79 -28.80 26.02
CA TRP A 159 -2.48 -29.34 25.65
C TRP A 159 -1.39 -28.25 25.65
N PRO A 160 -1.02 -27.71 26.84
CA PRO A 160 -0.18 -26.51 26.94
C PRO A 160 1.25 -26.70 26.42
N ASP A 161 1.71 -27.95 26.32
CA ASP A 161 3.06 -28.27 25.88
C ASP A 161 3.16 -28.69 24.41
N PHE A 162 2.06 -28.63 23.65
CA PHE A 162 2.08 -29.04 22.24
C PHE A 162 2.78 -27.97 21.36
N PRO A 163 3.96 -28.26 20.78
CA PRO A 163 4.78 -27.24 20.11
C PRO A 163 4.07 -26.63 18.90
N THR A 164 3.42 -27.46 18.09
CA THR A 164 2.77 -27.02 16.85
C THR A 164 1.63 -26.04 17.10
N LEU A 165 0.90 -26.16 18.21
CA LEU A 165 -0.17 -25.20 18.55
C LEU A 165 0.43 -23.83 18.89
N LYS A 166 1.57 -23.79 19.59
CA LYS A 166 2.31 -22.55 19.85
C LYS A 166 2.81 -21.93 18.55
N ASP A 167 3.35 -22.74 17.64
CA ASP A 167 3.82 -22.28 16.33
C ASP A 167 2.68 -21.67 15.50
N ILE A 168 1.50 -22.29 15.50
CA ILE A 168 0.32 -21.75 14.81
C ILE A 168 -0.05 -20.36 15.35
N ILE A 169 -0.07 -20.17 16.68
CA ILE A 169 -0.35 -18.85 17.28
C ILE A 169 0.67 -17.81 16.81
N ILE A 170 1.97 -18.15 16.84
CA ILE A 170 3.04 -17.24 16.41
C ILE A 170 2.87 -16.85 14.93
N ILE A 171 2.55 -17.81 14.06
CA ILE A 171 2.34 -17.58 12.63
C ILE A 171 1.12 -16.68 12.42
N VAL A 172 -0.01 -16.96 13.07
CA VAL A 172 -1.23 -16.16 12.93
C VAL A 172 -1.02 -14.73 13.41
N ASP A 173 -0.38 -14.55 14.58
CA ASP A 173 -0.08 -13.23 15.12
C ASP A 173 0.86 -12.44 14.19
N ARG A 174 1.82 -13.13 13.57
CA ARG A 174 2.70 -12.51 12.59
C ARG A 174 1.95 -12.06 11.34
N ILE A 175 1.08 -12.89 10.78
CA ILE A 175 0.26 -12.52 9.61
C ILE A 175 -0.64 -11.33 9.95
N LEU A 176 -1.29 -11.33 11.12
CA LEU A 176 -2.13 -10.22 11.58
C LEU A 176 -1.36 -8.91 11.83
N SER A 177 -0.04 -9.00 12.06
CA SER A 177 0.83 -7.82 12.23
C SER A 177 1.27 -7.18 10.91
N PHE A 178 1.02 -7.82 9.76
CA PHE A 178 1.45 -7.28 8.48
C PHE A 178 0.71 -5.97 8.14
N PRO A 179 1.42 -4.96 7.60
CA PRO A 179 0.75 -3.76 7.09
C PRO A 179 -0.28 -4.14 6.02
N ILE A 180 -1.45 -3.49 6.04
CA ILE A 180 -2.51 -3.68 5.04
C ILE A 180 -2.07 -3.34 3.61
N THR A 181 -0.93 -2.66 3.46
CA THR A 181 -0.30 -2.34 2.18
C THR A 181 0.68 -3.41 1.71
N SER A 182 0.85 -4.50 2.45
CA SER A 182 1.73 -5.61 2.07
C SER A 182 1.16 -6.36 0.86
N PRO A 183 2.00 -6.82 -0.07
CA PRO A 183 1.53 -7.57 -1.23
C PRO A 183 0.92 -8.92 -0.82
N VAL A 184 -0.08 -9.41 -1.57
CA VAL A 184 -0.75 -10.69 -1.29
C VAL A 184 0.22 -11.88 -1.33
N SER A 185 1.28 -11.80 -2.14
CA SER A 185 2.26 -12.89 -2.24
C SER A 185 3.19 -13.05 -1.03
N ARG A 186 3.12 -12.15 -0.05
CA ARG A 186 3.93 -12.18 1.17
C ARG A 186 3.36 -13.19 2.17
#